data_AF-A0A2E5YMV9-F1
#
_entry.id   AF-A0A2E5YMV9-F1
#
_cell.length_a   1.000
_cell.length_b   1.000
_cell.length_c   1.000
_cell.angle_alpha   90.00
_cell.angle_beta   90.00
_cell.angle_gamma   90.00
#
_symmetry.space_group_name_H-M   'P 1'
#
loop_
_entity.id
_entity.type
_entity.pdbx_description
1 polymer ?
#
loop_
_entity_poly.entity_id
_entity_poly.type
_entity_poly.pdbx_seq_one_letter_code
_entity_poly.pdbx_strand_id
1 'polypeptide(L)'
;MNPHRQPGFTLVEVIGAFFMMAVILTFVTGIFIENGRQRNAASELMRVHTTSAAALDLIAQDLEGTIFLARPETRAPRDHPWIFLAEESGALGSTYLRFPTQNVTRANLGEHASTWVEVVYFLTTEEPEEESSGERFTLWRWRSIRPPSNSDRRDPDMDDRRSARVVEGIADFGVAFVDVAGERVEEWDSSYNASDAPIPVAAEISLSLYRDAREGEAEDDELQIPAAAQVRHVSLPMHQPIDLDALIASAQPEMEEETCSTVDDCLALGDDEWFFEQLDGDCDGDDELCAALEASGTTCWAEIADDWPSVASEATAACETLP
;
A
#
# COMPACT_ATOMS: atom_id res chain seq x y z
N MET A 1 74.05 57.10 32.65
CA MET A 1 72.58 56.97 32.67
C MET A 1 72.04 57.58 31.39
N ASN A 2 71.83 56.77 30.35
CA ASN A 2 71.22 57.24 29.11
C ASN A 2 69.70 57.21 29.28
N PRO A 3 68.98 58.33 29.12
CA PRO A 3 67.53 58.31 29.08
C PRO A 3 67.12 57.57 27.80
N HIS A 4 66.55 56.38 27.97
CA HIS A 4 65.83 55.70 26.90
C HIS A 4 64.67 56.60 26.47
N ARG A 5 64.83 57.30 25.34
CA ARG A 5 63.71 57.94 24.64
C ARG A 5 62.80 56.82 24.16
N GLN A 6 61.66 56.65 24.82
CA GLN A 6 60.59 55.83 24.28
C GLN A 6 60.07 56.55 23.02
N PRO A 7 60.14 55.93 21.83
CA PRO A 7 59.54 56.52 20.64
C PRO A 7 58.03 56.60 20.86
N GLY A 8 57.49 57.82 20.86
CA GLY A 8 56.06 58.06 20.91
C GLY A 8 55.39 57.62 19.61
N PHE A 9 54.24 56.96 19.73
CA PHE A 9 53.43 56.54 18.59
C PHE A 9 53.07 57.75 17.72
N THR A 10 53.29 57.66 16.42
CA THR A 10 52.92 58.75 15.50
C THR A 10 51.42 58.67 15.18
N LEU A 11 50.76 59.81 15.01
CA LEU A 11 49.34 59.86 14.62
C LEU A 11 49.04 59.03 13.36
N VAL A 12 49.96 59.05 12.40
CA VAL A 12 49.87 58.29 11.13
C VAL A 12 49.82 56.79 11.38
N GLU A 13 50.60 56.30 12.35
CA GLU A 13 50.65 54.88 12.71
C GLU A 13 49.35 54.42 13.36
N VAL A 14 48.75 55.24 14.23
CA VAL A 14 47.43 54.95 14.83
C VAL A 14 46.35 54.87 13.76
N ILE A 15 46.33 55.84 12.82
CA ILE A 15 45.36 55.86 11.72
C ILE A 15 45.54 54.65 10.81
N GLY A 16 46.80 54.30 10.48
CA GLY A 16 47.11 53.11 9.68
C GLY A 16 46.64 51.82 10.34
N ALA A 17 46.89 51.66 11.65
CA ALA A 17 46.42 50.51 12.41
C ALA A 17 44.89 50.42 12.46
N PHE A 18 44.20 51.55 12.66
CA PHE A 18 42.73 51.59 12.67
C PHE A 18 42.14 51.25 11.31
N PHE A 19 42.70 51.78 10.22
CA PHE A 19 42.28 51.45 8.86
C PHE A 19 42.48 49.96 8.56
N MET A 20 43.64 49.40 8.91
CA MET A 20 43.92 47.98 8.72
C MET A 20 42.94 47.10 9.53
N MET A 21 42.65 47.48 10.78
CA MET A 21 41.66 46.79 11.60
C MET A 21 40.26 46.85 10.97
N ALA A 22 39.83 48.02 10.47
CA ALA A 22 38.55 48.17 9.80
C ALA A 22 38.44 47.27 8.56
N VAL A 23 39.47 47.26 7.71
CA VAL A 23 39.53 46.39 6.53
C VAL A 23 39.44 44.91 6.93
N ILE A 24 40.22 44.48 7.93
CA ILE A 24 40.18 43.10 8.43
C ILE A 24 38.78 42.76 8.95
N LEU A 25 38.16 43.64 9.74
CA LEU A 25 36.81 43.43 10.25
C LEU A 25 35.79 43.31 9.12
N THR A 26 35.88 44.13 8.07
CA THR A 26 35.00 44.05 6.90
C THR A 26 35.18 42.70 6.17
N PHE A 27 36.41 42.27 5.92
CA PHE A 27 36.68 40.97 5.30
C PHE A 27 36.17 39.80 6.14
N VAL A 28 36.45 39.82 7.45
CA VAL A 28 36.00 38.76 8.38
C VAL A 28 34.47 38.72 8.41
N THR A 29 33.81 39.86 8.54
CA THR A 29 32.34 39.96 8.52
C THR A 29 31.76 39.45 7.20
N GLY A 30 32.35 39.84 6.07
CA GLY A 30 31.94 39.36 4.75
C GLY A 30 32.05 37.84 4.62
N ILE A 31 33.15 37.24 5.07
CA ILE A 31 33.35 35.79 5.06
C ILE A 31 32.33 35.07 5.95
N PHE A 32 32.00 35.63 7.11
CA PHE A 32 30.98 35.05 8.01
C PHE A 32 29.58 35.10 7.42
N ILE A 33 29.21 36.23 6.79
CA ILE A 33 27.91 36.38 6.12
C ILE A 33 27.80 35.38 4.97
N GLU A 34 28.84 35.28 4.14
CA GLU A 34 28.84 34.37 2.98
C GLU A 34 28.80 32.90 3.40
N ASN A 35 29.58 32.50 4.41
CA ASN A 35 29.47 31.14 4.96
C ASN A 35 28.08 30.87 5.56
N GLY A 36 27.46 31.88 6.20
CA GLY A 36 26.10 31.78 6.71
C GLY A 36 25.10 31.52 5.59
N ARG A 37 25.16 32.30 4.51
CA ARG A 37 24.31 32.14 3.33
C ARG A 37 24.47 30.77 2.67
N GLN A 38 25.71 30.33 2.44
CA GLN A 38 25.99 29.03 1.85
C GLN A 38 25.49 27.87 2.71
N ARG A 39 25.63 27.96 4.04
CA ARG A 39 25.11 26.94 4.96
C ARG A 39 23.59 26.89 4.95
N ASN A 40 22.92 28.04 4.96
CA ASN A 40 21.47 28.10 4.87
C ASN A 40 20.97 27.51 3.55
N ALA A 41 21.56 27.90 2.42
CA ALA A 41 21.21 27.38 1.11
C ALA A 41 21.46 25.86 0.99
N ALA A 42 22.53 25.35 1.60
CA ALA A 42 22.81 23.91 1.64
C ALA A 42 21.80 23.15 2.52
N SER A 43 21.46 23.71 3.69
CA SER A 43 20.45 23.15 4.58
C SER A 43 19.08 23.10 3.93
N GLU A 44 18.71 24.15 3.19
CA GLU A 44 17.42 24.23 2.51
C GLU A 44 17.34 23.22 1.36
N LEU A 45 18.39 23.11 0.55
CA LEU A 45 18.45 22.09 -0.50
C LEU A 45 18.39 20.68 0.08
N MET A 46 19.05 20.44 1.22
CA MET A 46 18.96 19.16 1.92
C MET A 46 17.53 18.90 2.41
N ARG A 47 16.86 19.89 3.00
CA ARG A 47 15.46 19.80 3.44
C ARG A 47 14.57 19.40 2.28
N VAL A 48 14.60 20.17 1.18
CA VAL A 48 13.84 19.89 -0.05
C VAL A 48 14.11 18.48 -0.56
N HIS A 49 15.38 18.06 -0.60
CA HIS A 49 15.74 16.73 -1.06
C HIS A 49 15.17 15.63 -0.16
N THR A 50 15.32 15.75 1.16
CA THR A 50 14.81 14.75 2.11
C THR A 50 13.29 14.67 2.13
N THR A 51 12.60 15.81 2.02
CA THR A 51 11.13 15.86 1.96
C THR A 51 10.61 15.22 0.68
N SER A 52 11.22 15.54 -0.47
CA SER A 52 10.86 14.95 -1.76
C SER A 52 11.06 13.43 -1.74
N ALA A 53 12.21 12.96 -1.25
CA ALA A 53 12.50 11.53 -1.14
C ALA A 53 11.49 10.82 -0.22
N ALA A 54 11.17 11.40 0.93
CA ALA A 54 10.18 10.81 1.84
C ALA A 54 8.78 10.74 1.23
N ALA A 55 8.36 11.76 0.47
CA ALA A 55 7.08 11.76 -0.23
C ALA A 55 7.06 10.69 -1.35
N LEU A 56 8.11 10.63 -2.18
CA LEU A 56 8.25 9.62 -3.23
C LEU A 56 8.26 8.20 -2.66
N ASP A 57 8.96 7.97 -1.55
CA ASP A 57 9.02 6.67 -0.88
C ASP A 57 7.64 6.22 -0.37
N LEU A 58 6.86 7.14 0.20
CA LEU A 58 5.51 6.86 0.67
C LEU A 58 4.58 6.47 -0.49
N ILE A 59 4.57 7.26 -1.56
CA ILE A 59 3.73 7.01 -2.75
C ILE A 59 4.14 5.68 -3.41
N ALA A 60 5.45 5.45 -3.53
CA ALA A 60 5.96 4.21 -4.08
C ALA A 60 5.54 2.99 -3.25
N GLN A 61 5.66 3.05 -1.93
CA GLN A 61 5.23 1.96 -1.05
C GLN A 61 3.74 1.64 -1.21
N ASP A 62 2.88 2.66 -1.31
CA ASP A 62 1.46 2.43 -1.55
C ASP A 62 1.21 1.78 -2.91
N LEU A 63 1.86 2.27 -3.97
CA LEU A 63 1.76 1.74 -5.33
C LEU A 63 2.29 0.30 -5.46
N GLU A 64 3.44 -0.01 -4.86
CA GLU A 64 3.99 -1.38 -4.78
C GLU A 64 3.01 -2.34 -4.09
N GLY A 65 2.25 -1.82 -3.12
CA GLY A 65 1.22 -2.53 -2.39
C GLY A 65 -0.13 -2.62 -3.09
N THR A 66 -0.25 -2.12 -4.32
CA THR A 66 -1.51 -2.12 -5.07
C THR A 66 -2.03 -3.54 -5.20
N ILE A 67 -3.32 -3.71 -4.92
CA ILE A 67 -4.04 -4.97 -5.10
C ILE A 67 -5.25 -4.73 -5.99
N PHE A 68 -5.67 -5.73 -6.75
CA PHE A 68 -6.85 -5.64 -7.57
C PHE A 68 -7.62 -6.95 -7.52
N LEU A 69 -8.92 -6.89 -7.22
CA LEU A 69 -9.77 -8.07 -7.24
C LEU A 69 -10.44 -8.21 -8.59
N ALA A 70 -10.48 -9.42 -9.12
CA ALA A 70 -11.20 -9.73 -10.35
C ALA A 70 -12.66 -9.27 -10.23
N ARG A 71 -13.16 -8.63 -11.28
CA ARG A 71 -14.57 -8.25 -11.34
C ARG A 71 -15.40 -9.49 -11.66
N PRO A 72 -16.48 -9.77 -10.91
CA PRO A 72 -17.43 -10.82 -11.29
C PRO A 72 -18.02 -10.53 -12.68
N GLU A 73 -18.17 -11.54 -13.53
CA GLU A 73 -18.74 -11.38 -14.89
C GLU A 73 -20.14 -10.74 -14.88
N THR A 74 -20.88 -10.94 -13.78
CA THR A 74 -22.25 -10.46 -13.58
C THR A 74 -22.35 -8.97 -13.20
N ARG A 75 -21.23 -8.31 -12.88
CA ARG A 75 -21.21 -6.91 -12.42
C ARG A 75 -20.64 -5.99 -13.49
N ALA A 76 -21.30 -4.84 -13.69
CA ALA A 76 -20.83 -3.84 -14.64
C ALA A 76 -19.47 -3.26 -14.18
N PRO A 77 -18.56 -2.89 -15.12
CA PRO A 77 -17.25 -2.34 -14.80
C PRO A 77 -17.27 -1.18 -13.80
N ARG A 78 -18.18 -0.22 -14.00
CA ARG A 78 -18.33 0.98 -13.16
C ARG A 78 -18.86 0.69 -11.75
N ASP A 79 -19.50 -0.46 -11.55
CA ASP A 79 -20.07 -0.86 -10.26
C ASP A 79 -19.06 -1.64 -9.41
N HIS A 80 -17.86 -1.92 -9.95
CA HIS A 80 -16.82 -2.62 -9.22
C HIS A 80 -16.12 -1.68 -8.24
N PRO A 81 -16.08 -1.97 -6.93
CA PRO A 81 -15.49 -1.06 -5.95
C PRO A 81 -13.95 -1.08 -5.96
N TRP A 82 -13.32 -2.09 -6.57
CA TRP A 82 -11.87 -2.21 -6.65
C TRP A 82 -11.41 -1.60 -7.97
N ILE A 83 -11.10 -0.31 -7.94
CA ILE A 83 -10.66 0.45 -9.13
C ILE A 83 -9.24 0.95 -8.94
N PHE A 84 -8.49 0.97 -10.04
CA PHE A 84 -7.26 1.74 -10.16
C PHE A 84 -7.55 2.90 -11.12
N LEU A 85 -7.52 4.10 -10.57
CA LEU A 85 -7.86 5.33 -11.27
C LEU A 85 -6.70 6.31 -11.14
N ALA A 86 -6.28 6.85 -12.26
CA ALA A 86 -5.29 7.91 -12.37
C ALA A 86 -5.78 8.90 -13.43
N GLU A 87 -6.18 10.08 -12.97
CA GLU A 87 -6.82 11.12 -13.78
C GLU A 87 -6.12 12.48 -13.55
N GLU A 88 -6.65 13.52 -14.19
CA GLU A 88 -6.12 14.89 -14.13
C GLU A 88 -4.68 14.96 -14.66
N SER A 89 -4.54 14.89 -15.99
CA SER A 89 -3.24 15.03 -16.65
C SER A 89 -2.61 16.41 -16.40
N GLY A 90 -1.47 16.41 -15.71
CA GLY A 90 -0.56 17.55 -15.57
C GLY A 90 0.68 17.41 -16.46
N ALA A 91 1.62 18.33 -16.31
CA ALA A 91 2.84 18.34 -17.13
C ALA A 91 3.74 17.11 -16.97
N LEU A 92 3.61 16.39 -15.85
CA LEU A 92 4.42 15.21 -15.51
C LEU A 92 3.61 13.89 -15.50
N GLY A 93 2.34 13.93 -15.90
CA GLY A 93 1.40 12.81 -15.82
C GLY A 93 0.21 13.11 -14.90
N SER A 94 -0.50 12.08 -14.48
CA SER A 94 -1.69 12.18 -13.62
C SER A 94 -1.38 12.79 -12.25
N THR A 95 -2.19 13.74 -11.80
CA THR A 95 -2.10 14.38 -10.47
C THR A 95 -3.07 13.82 -9.45
N TYR A 96 -4.05 13.05 -9.90
CA TYR A 96 -5.04 12.40 -9.05
C TYR A 96 -4.90 10.88 -9.13
N LEU A 97 -4.68 10.21 -8.01
CA LEU A 97 -4.59 8.75 -7.94
C LEU A 97 -5.61 8.20 -6.96
N ARG A 98 -6.28 7.12 -7.31
CA ARG A 98 -7.13 6.34 -6.40
C ARG A 98 -6.93 4.85 -6.67
N PHE A 99 -6.53 4.11 -5.65
CA PHE A 99 -6.33 2.68 -5.78
C PHE A 99 -6.39 1.96 -4.42
N PRO A 100 -6.79 0.67 -4.41
CA PRO A 100 -6.65 -0.17 -3.24
C PRO A 100 -5.22 -0.66 -3.05
N THR A 101 -4.77 -0.65 -1.80
CA THR A 101 -3.44 -1.11 -1.39
C THR A 101 -3.51 -1.93 -0.11
N GLN A 102 -2.55 -2.83 0.08
CA GLN A 102 -2.35 -3.59 1.31
C GLN A 102 -1.15 -3.10 2.15
N ASN A 103 -0.37 -2.14 1.64
CA ASN A 103 0.88 -1.71 2.27
C ASN A 103 0.67 -0.58 3.30
N VAL A 104 -0.31 -0.76 4.18
CA VAL A 104 -0.63 0.19 5.25
C VAL A 104 -0.53 -0.47 6.61
N THR A 105 0.06 0.27 7.55
CA THR A 105 0.10 -0.14 8.96
C THR A 105 -1.32 -0.38 9.47
N ARG A 106 -1.55 -1.55 10.07
CA ARG A 106 -2.85 -1.96 10.62
C ARG A 106 -3.36 -0.89 11.58
N ALA A 107 -4.50 -0.27 11.22
CA ALA A 107 -5.18 0.68 12.09
C ALA A 107 -5.94 0.00 13.23
N ASN A 108 -6.34 -1.27 13.05
CA ASN A 108 -7.06 -2.07 14.04
C ASN A 108 -6.22 -3.27 14.49
N LEU A 109 -6.10 -3.44 15.81
CA LEU A 109 -5.40 -4.55 16.46
C LEU A 109 -6.25 -5.83 16.57
N GLY A 110 -7.45 -5.85 15.98
CA GLY A 110 -8.32 -7.03 15.99
C GLY A 110 -7.72 -8.16 15.16
N GLU A 111 -7.87 -9.40 15.64
CA GLU A 111 -7.30 -10.63 15.06
C GLU A 111 -7.72 -10.90 13.60
N HIS A 112 -8.78 -10.23 13.12
CA HIS A 112 -9.34 -10.37 11.77
C HIS A 112 -9.44 -9.04 10.99
N ALA A 113 -8.69 -8.01 11.39
CA ALA A 113 -8.70 -6.75 10.66
C ALA A 113 -7.97 -6.89 9.31
N SER A 114 -8.69 -6.70 8.20
CA SER A 114 -8.09 -6.62 6.86
C SER A 114 -7.10 -5.45 6.80
N THR A 115 -5.95 -5.67 6.17
CA THR A 115 -4.95 -4.65 5.84
C THR A 115 -5.29 -3.90 4.56
N TRP A 116 -6.36 -4.29 3.85
CA TRP A 116 -6.73 -3.72 2.56
C TRP A 116 -7.50 -2.42 2.78
N VAL A 117 -7.00 -1.35 2.18
CA VAL A 117 -7.63 -0.03 2.22
C VAL A 117 -7.58 0.59 0.84
N GLU A 118 -8.37 1.63 0.65
CA GLU A 118 -8.22 2.55 -0.47
C GLU A 118 -7.37 3.73 -0.05
N VAL A 119 -6.47 4.15 -0.94
CA VAL A 119 -5.72 5.39 -0.83
C VAL A 119 -6.08 6.28 -2.00
N VAL A 120 -6.15 7.58 -1.72
CA VAL A 120 -6.34 8.61 -2.75
C VAL A 120 -5.26 9.69 -2.57
N TYR A 121 -4.56 10.01 -3.65
CA TYR A 121 -3.66 11.15 -3.73
C TYR A 121 -4.28 12.23 -4.60
N PHE A 122 -4.23 13.48 -4.15
CA PHE A 122 -4.76 14.61 -4.90
C PHE A 122 -4.03 15.91 -4.53
N LEU A 123 -3.97 16.84 -5.47
CA LEU A 123 -3.37 18.16 -5.29
C LEU A 123 -4.43 19.18 -4.88
N THR A 124 -4.02 20.15 -4.05
CA THR A 124 -4.78 21.36 -3.80
C THR A 124 -3.87 22.56 -3.99
N THR A 125 -4.40 23.63 -4.60
CA THR A 125 -3.70 24.92 -4.68
C THR A 125 -3.59 25.55 -3.30
N GLU A 126 -2.41 26.03 -2.95
CA GLU A 126 -2.19 26.89 -1.78
C GLU A 126 -2.63 28.32 -2.13
N GLU A 127 -3.17 29.06 -1.14
CA GLU A 127 -3.44 30.48 -1.34
C GLU A 127 -2.10 31.18 -1.60
N PRO A 128 -1.97 31.96 -2.70
CA PRO A 128 -0.71 32.62 -3.01
C PRO A 128 -0.38 33.61 -1.89
N GLU A 129 0.80 33.43 -1.29
CA GLU A 129 1.37 34.48 -0.44
C GLU A 129 1.66 35.69 -1.34
N GLU A 130 1.45 36.92 -0.83
CA GLU A 130 1.56 38.18 -1.58
C GLU A 130 2.92 38.37 -2.31
N GLU A 131 3.94 37.57 -1.96
CA GLU A 131 5.30 37.62 -2.50
C GLU A 131 5.71 36.37 -3.31
N SER A 132 4.79 35.43 -3.60
CA SER A 132 5.10 34.22 -4.37
C SER A 132 4.72 34.37 -5.85
N SER A 133 5.66 34.07 -6.76
CA SER A 133 5.48 34.25 -8.21
C SER A 133 4.94 33.00 -8.95
N GLY A 134 4.47 31.98 -8.23
CA GLY A 134 3.97 30.74 -8.84
C GLY A 134 2.86 30.07 -8.05
N GLU A 135 2.04 29.29 -8.75
CA GLU A 135 1.08 28.39 -8.10
C GLU A 135 1.86 27.35 -7.29
N ARG A 136 1.53 27.24 -6.00
CA ARG A 136 2.07 26.22 -5.10
C ARG A 136 0.99 25.20 -4.85
N PHE A 137 1.38 23.94 -4.85
CA PHE A 137 0.45 22.85 -4.54
C PHE A 137 0.85 22.14 -3.25
N THR A 138 -0.16 21.67 -2.54
CA THR A 138 -0.02 20.70 -1.46
C THR A 138 -0.51 19.35 -1.97
N LEU A 139 0.29 18.30 -1.78
CA LEU A 139 -0.13 16.92 -2.02
C LEU A 139 -0.76 16.34 -0.76
N TRP A 140 -1.99 15.85 -0.92
CA TRP A 140 -2.73 15.18 0.13
C TRP A 140 -2.81 13.69 -0.14
N ARG A 141 -2.89 12.93 0.95
CA ARG A 141 -3.15 11.49 0.95
C ARG A 141 -4.33 11.19 1.86
N TRP A 142 -5.43 10.75 1.28
CA TRP A 142 -6.57 10.22 2.02
C TRP A 142 -6.51 8.70 2.10
N ARG A 143 -7.00 8.13 3.20
CA ARG A 143 -7.05 6.69 3.40
C ARG A 143 -8.39 6.23 3.96
N SER A 144 -8.95 5.17 3.39
CA SER A 144 -10.15 4.53 3.93
C SER A 144 -9.87 3.77 5.24
N ILE A 145 -10.93 3.52 6.03
CA ILE A 145 -10.83 2.70 7.26
C ILE A 145 -11.12 1.23 6.96
N ARG A 146 -11.78 0.95 5.83
CA ARG A 146 -12.26 -0.37 5.44
C ARG A 146 -11.93 -0.62 3.97
N PRO A 147 -11.82 -1.89 3.56
CA PRO A 147 -11.68 -2.25 2.16
C PRO A 147 -12.77 -1.62 1.28
N PRO A 148 -12.50 -1.46 -0.02
CA PRO A 148 -13.51 -1.04 -0.97
C PRO A 148 -14.76 -1.92 -0.96
N SER A 149 -15.93 -1.31 -0.73
CA SER A 149 -17.21 -2.04 -0.69
C SER A 149 -18.26 -1.52 -1.67
N ASN A 150 -18.22 -0.22 -2.00
CA ASN A 150 -19.18 0.46 -2.86
C ASN A 150 -18.43 1.26 -3.92
N SER A 151 -18.97 1.29 -5.14
CA SER A 151 -18.43 2.04 -6.29
C SER A 151 -18.71 3.54 -6.22
N ASP A 152 -19.87 3.96 -5.70
CA ASP A 152 -20.20 5.38 -5.51
C ASP A 152 -19.40 5.98 -4.35
N ARG A 153 -18.22 6.53 -4.66
CA ARG A 153 -17.34 7.20 -3.70
C ARG A 153 -17.17 8.65 -4.07
N ARG A 154 -17.61 9.50 -3.14
CA ARG A 154 -17.30 10.93 -3.16
C ARG A 154 -15.79 11.11 -3.08
N ASP A 155 -15.25 12.00 -3.91
CA ASP A 155 -13.85 12.39 -3.82
C ASP A 155 -13.53 12.96 -2.44
N PRO A 156 -12.38 12.58 -1.86
CA PRO A 156 -11.96 13.13 -0.59
C PRO A 156 -11.61 14.61 -0.73
N ASP A 157 -11.71 15.32 0.38
CA ASP A 157 -11.41 16.74 0.49
C ASP A 157 -10.27 16.93 1.51
N MET A 158 -9.57 18.06 1.45
CA MET A 158 -8.51 18.43 2.39
C MET A 158 -9.03 18.51 3.84
N ASP A 159 -10.32 18.81 4.01
CA ASP A 159 -10.98 18.89 5.32
C ASP A 159 -11.46 17.52 5.87
N ASP A 160 -11.37 16.42 5.11
CA ASP A 160 -11.68 15.08 5.65
C ASP A 160 -10.61 14.71 6.70
N ARG A 161 -11.05 14.26 7.88
CA ARG A 161 -10.18 13.81 8.97
C ARG A 161 -9.24 12.66 8.60
N ARG A 162 -9.51 11.98 7.48
CA ARG A 162 -8.70 10.90 6.93
C ARG A 162 -7.69 11.37 5.88
N SER A 163 -7.78 12.63 5.46
CA SER A 163 -6.78 13.29 4.63
C SER A 163 -5.60 13.70 5.50
N ALA A 164 -4.40 13.36 5.04
CA ALA A 164 -3.15 13.76 5.65
C ALA A 164 -2.29 14.46 4.60
N ARG A 165 -1.64 15.54 5.01
CA ARG A 165 -0.71 16.26 4.16
C ARG A 165 0.56 15.44 3.97
N VAL A 166 0.97 15.24 2.73
CA VAL A 166 2.21 14.51 2.38
C VAL A 166 3.36 15.47 2.26
N VAL A 167 3.21 16.50 1.42
CA VAL A 167 4.22 17.52 1.15
C VAL A 167 3.58 18.81 0.65
N GLU A 168 4.21 19.94 0.98
CA GLU A 168 3.83 21.31 0.62
C GLU A 168 4.84 21.94 -0.31
N GLY A 169 4.45 23.06 -0.92
CA GLY A 169 5.35 23.83 -1.77
C GLY A 169 5.77 23.03 -3.00
N ILE A 170 4.87 22.24 -3.56
CA ILE A 170 5.08 21.51 -4.81
C ILE A 170 5.05 22.51 -5.95
N ALA A 171 6.08 22.47 -6.78
CA ALA A 171 6.11 23.15 -8.07
C ALA A 171 5.42 22.28 -9.14
N ASP A 172 5.79 21.01 -9.22
CA ASP A 172 5.22 20.05 -10.16
C ASP A 172 5.10 18.66 -9.52
N PHE A 173 4.02 17.96 -9.84
CA PHE A 173 3.81 16.56 -9.47
C PHE A 173 3.11 15.83 -10.61
N GLY A 174 3.44 14.56 -10.80
CA GLY A 174 2.70 13.70 -11.71
C GLY A 174 3.16 12.26 -11.64
N VAL A 175 2.27 11.36 -12.05
CA VAL A 175 2.57 9.94 -12.19
C VAL A 175 2.24 9.49 -13.60
N ALA A 176 3.23 8.89 -14.26
CA ALA A 176 3.04 8.19 -15.52
C ALA A 176 3.10 6.69 -15.28
N PHE A 177 2.47 5.92 -16.15
CA PHE A 177 2.33 4.47 -16.02
C PHE A 177 2.92 3.77 -17.23
N VAL A 178 3.29 2.50 -17.04
CA VAL A 178 3.75 1.62 -18.09
C VAL A 178 2.76 0.46 -18.21
N ASP A 179 2.21 0.28 -19.40
CA ASP A 179 1.26 -0.80 -19.68
C ASP A 179 1.96 -2.15 -19.93
N VAL A 180 1.18 -3.18 -20.28
CA VAL A 180 1.71 -4.52 -20.60
C VAL A 180 2.52 -4.59 -21.90
N ALA A 181 2.33 -3.63 -22.81
CA ALA A 181 3.12 -3.50 -24.03
C ALA A 181 4.44 -2.75 -23.79
N GLY A 182 4.61 -2.15 -22.61
CA GLY A 182 5.75 -1.30 -22.27
C GLY A 182 5.57 0.15 -22.73
N GLU A 183 4.37 0.55 -23.13
CA GLU A 183 4.05 1.92 -23.53
C GLU A 183 3.81 2.78 -22.30
N ARG A 184 4.31 4.03 -22.35
CA ARG A 184 4.11 5.02 -21.31
C ARG A 184 2.78 5.73 -21.53
N VAL A 185 1.93 5.75 -20.51
CA VAL A 185 0.63 6.43 -20.52
C VAL A 185 0.53 7.37 -19.31
N GLU A 186 -0.21 8.47 -19.46
CA GLU A 186 -0.33 9.51 -18.43
C GLU A 186 -1.56 9.32 -17.54
N GLU A 187 -2.58 8.62 -18.05
CA GLU A 187 -3.83 8.33 -17.37
C GLU A 187 -4.07 6.82 -17.32
N TRP A 188 -4.83 6.38 -16.33
CA TRP A 188 -5.22 4.98 -16.20
C TRP A 188 -6.62 4.87 -15.60
N ASP A 189 -7.51 4.11 -16.21
CA ASP A 189 -8.82 3.81 -15.64
C ASP A 189 -9.19 2.33 -15.84
N SER A 190 -9.11 1.59 -14.75
CA SER A 190 -9.48 0.16 -14.72
C SER A 190 -10.98 -0.09 -14.96
N SER A 191 -11.82 0.93 -14.91
CA SER A 191 -13.26 0.83 -15.16
C SER A 191 -13.61 0.74 -16.64
N TYR A 192 -12.73 1.21 -17.54
CA TYR A 192 -12.91 1.11 -18.99
C TYR A 192 -11.97 0.12 -19.67
N ASN A 193 -10.81 -0.16 -19.08
CA ASN A 193 -9.83 -1.07 -19.66
C ASN A 193 -10.29 -2.54 -19.57
N ALA A 194 -10.12 -3.27 -20.67
CA ALA A 194 -10.48 -4.68 -20.79
C ALA A 194 -9.68 -5.53 -19.78
N SER A 195 -10.26 -6.66 -19.36
CA SER A 195 -9.91 -7.50 -18.21
C SER A 195 -8.44 -7.91 -18.06
N ASP A 196 -7.65 -7.84 -19.13
CA ASP A 196 -6.37 -8.54 -19.22
C ASP A 196 -5.26 -7.81 -18.46
N ALA A 197 -5.41 -6.50 -18.22
CA ALA A 197 -4.49 -5.70 -17.42
C ALA A 197 -5.24 -4.58 -16.69
N PRO A 198 -5.89 -4.87 -15.54
CA PRO A 198 -6.67 -3.87 -14.82
C PRO A 198 -5.80 -2.79 -14.17
N ILE A 199 -4.52 -3.07 -13.92
CA ILE A 199 -3.55 -2.14 -13.32
C ILE A 199 -2.27 -2.10 -14.16
N PRO A 200 -1.49 -0.99 -14.08
CA PRO A 200 -0.26 -0.88 -14.84
C PRO A 200 0.84 -1.81 -14.31
N VAL A 201 1.83 -2.11 -15.14
CA VAL A 201 2.98 -2.95 -14.78
C VAL A 201 4.00 -2.17 -13.94
N ALA A 202 4.15 -0.88 -14.25
CA ALA A 202 5.02 0.02 -13.52
C ALA A 202 4.46 1.44 -13.50
N ALA A 203 4.97 2.27 -12.59
CA ALA A 203 4.70 3.68 -12.50
C ALA A 203 6.00 4.48 -12.34
N GLU A 204 6.03 5.68 -12.92
CA GLU A 204 7.08 6.68 -12.75
C GLU A 204 6.47 7.87 -12.01
N ILE A 205 6.90 8.08 -10.77
CA ILE A 205 6.46 9.18 -9.91
C ILE A 205 7.46 10.31 -10.06
N SER A 206 7.00 11.50 -10.42
CA SER A 206 7.82 12.70 -10.55
C SER A 206 7.34 13.79 -9.60
N LEU A 207 8.26 14.39 -8.84
CA LEU A 207 7.96 15.44 -7.86
C LEU A 207 9.05 16.52 -7.89
N SER A 208 8.64 17.77 -7.99
CA SER A 208 9.48 18.95 -7.81
C SER A 208 8.89 19.85 -6.73
N LEU A 209 9.74 20.34 -5.83
CA LEU A 209 9.37 21.30 -4.80
C LEU A 209 10.02 22.65 -5.08
N TYR A 210 9.38 23.73 -4.67
CA TYR A 210 10.01 25.04 -4.62
C TYR A 210 11.17 25.05 -3.61
N ARG A 211 12.18 25.84 -3.93
CA ARG A 211 13.30 26.16 -3.05
C ARG A 211 13.65 27.63 -3.19
N ASP A 212 14.32 28.17 -2.18
CA ASP A 212 14.87 29.51 -2.28
C ASP A 212 15.86 29.60 -3.45
N ALA A 213 15.72 30.67 -4.23
CA ALA A 213 16.64 30.99 -5.31
C ALA A 213 18.00 31.42 -4.73
N ARG A 214 19.09 30.97 -5.35
CA ARG A 214 20.42 31.51 -5.02
C ARG A 214 20.65 32.79 -5.81
N GLU A 215 21.62 33.58 -5.34
CA GLU A 215 22.02 34.81 -6.02
C GLU A 215 22.40 34.50 -7.48
N GLY A 216 21.65 35.11 -8.42
CA GLY A 216 21.81 34.91 -9.86
C GLY A 216 21.09 33.70 -10.47
N GLU A 217 20.29 32.96 -9.71
CA GLU A 217 19.46 31.85 -10.26
C GLU A 217 18.03 32.27 -10.63
N ALA A 218 17.45 33.24 -9.92
CA ALA A 218 16.13 33.77 -10.24
C ALA A 218 16.19 34.83 -11.35
N GLU A 219 15.18 34.83 -12.20
CA GLU A 219 14.86 35.97 -13.05
C GLU A 219 13.97 36.93 -12.24
N ASP A 220 14.17 38.24 -12.41
CA ASP A 220 13.42 39.29 -11.70
C ASP A 220 13.49 39.20 -10.16
N ASP A 221 12.39 39.56 -9.47
CA ASP A 221 12.27 39.59 -8.00
C ASP A 221 11.78 38.26 -7.41
N GLU A 222 11.90 37.14 -8.15
CA GLU A 222 11.46 35.83 -7.66
C GLU A 222 12.36 35.32 -6.51
N LEU A 223 11.75 35.06 -5.36
CA LEU A 223 12.48 34.54 -4.19
C LEU A 223 12.62 33.02 -4.20
N GLN A 224 11.77 32.33 -4.95
CA GLN A 224 11.73 30.88 -5.01
C GLN A 224 11.63 30.38 -6.44
N ILE A 225 12.32 29.27 -6.70
CA ILE A 225 12.33 28.61 -8.00
C ILE A 225 12.10 27.10 -7.81
N PRO A 226 11.55 26.40 -8.81
CA PRO A 226 11.43 24.95 -8.77
C PRO A 226 12.80 24.29 -8.61
N ALA A 227 12.89 23.30 -7.73
CA ALA A 227 14.03 22.40 -7.66
C ALA A 227 14.07 21.46 -8.89
N ALA A 228 15.16 20.72 -9.05
CA ALA A 228 15.17 19.65 -10.03
C ALA A 228 14.15 18.57 -9.63
N ALA A 229 13.32 18.16 -10.59
CA ALA A 229 12.36 17.09 -10.39
C ALA A 229 13.07 15.79 -9.97
N GLN A 230 12.59 15.20 -8.88
CA GLN A 230 13.01 13.88 -8.43
C GLN A 230 12.05 12.84 -9.01
N VAL A 231 12.63 11.76 -9.52
CA VAL A 231 11.89 10.70 -10.21
C VAL A 231 12.12 9.38 -9.51
N ARG A 232 11.04 8.64 -9.24
CA ARG A 232 11.08 7.28 -8.69
C ARG A 232 10.28 6.33 -9.57
N HIS A 233 10.92 5.24 -9.96
CA HIS A 233 10.29 4.17 -10.74
C HIS A 233 9.85 3.07 -9.79
N VAL A 234 8.65 2.53 -10.03
CA VAL A 234 8.00 1.56 -9.16
C VAL A 234 7.41 0.45 -10.01
N SER A 235 7.71 -0.80 -9.67
CA SER A 235 7.03 -1.97 -10.25
C SER A 235 5.79 -2.32 -9.46
N LEU A 236 4.68 -2.63 -10.14
CA LEU A 236 3.44 -3.09 -9.50
C LEU A 236 3.36 -4.62 -9.67
N PRO A 237 3.76 -5.41 -8.65
CA PRO A 237 3.93 -6.86 -8.81
C PRO A 237 2.61 -7.59 -9.05
N MET A 238 1.49 -7.11 -8.48
CA MET A 238 0.18 -7.74 -8.58
C MET A 238 -0.65 -7.25 -9.77
N HIS A 239 -0.01 -7.17 -10.95
CA HIS A 239 -0.67 -6.71 -12.18
C HIS A 239 -1.78 -7.63 -12.68
N GLN A 240 -1.81 -8.88 -12.21
CA GLN A 240 -2.91 -9.81 -12.48
C GLN A 240 -4.00 -9.69 -11.41
N PRO A 241 -5.28 -9.59 -11.82
CA PRO A 241 -6.40 -9.58 -10.89
C PRO A 241 -6.41 -10.84 -10.02
N ILE A 242 -6.66 -10.65 -8.73
CA ILE A 242 -6.88 -11.75 -7.79
C ILE A 242 -8.28 -12.31 -8.04
N ASP A 243 -8.36 -13.54 -8.55
CA ASP A 243 -9.61 -14.28 -8.69
C ASP A 243 -9.97 -14.93 -7.35
N LEU A 244 -10.95 -14.33 -6.66
CA LEU A 244 -11.43 -14.83 -5.37
C LEU A 244 -12.13 -16.19 -5.50
N ASP A 245 -12.85 -16.43 -6.59
CA ASP A 245 -13.58 -17.68 -6.77
C ASP A 245 -12.59 -18.83 -6.99
N ALA A 246 -11.55 -18.59 -7.79
CA ALA A 246 -10.44 -19.54 -7.94
C ALA A 246 -9.69 -19.77 -6.63
N LEU A 247 -9.43 -18.71 -5.84
CA LEU A 247 -8.79 -18.86 -4.53
C LEU A 247 -9.67 -19.65 -3.55
N ILE A 248 -10.97 -19.37 -3.47
CA ILE A 248 -11.90 -20.11 -2.63
C ILE A 248 -11.97 -21.57 -3.07
N ALA A 249 -12.08 -21.85 -4.36
CA ALA A 249 -12.08 -23.21 -4.89
C ALA A 249 -10.78 -23.97 -4.56
N SER A 250 -9.63 -23.29 -4.57
CA SER A 250 -8.35 -23.88 -4.18
C SER A 250 -8.15 -24.05 -2.67
N ALA A 251 -8.86 -23.25 -1.86
CA ALA A 251 -8.73 -23.22 -0.40
C ALA A 251 -9.77 -24.10 0.30
N GLN A 252 -10.88 -24.41 -0.37
CA GLN A 252 -11.67 -25.58 0.00
C GLN A 252 -10.71 -26.76 -0.15
N PRO A 253 -10.39 -27.50 0.93
CA PRO A 253 -9.79 -28.80 0.74
C PRO A 253 -10.70 -29.49 -0.26
N GLU A 254 -10.12 -30.15 -1.28
CA GLU A 254 -10.86 -31.23 -1.90
C GLU A 254 -11.43 -31.99 -0.70
N MET A 255 -12.74 -31.90 -0.49
CA MET A 255 -13.42 -32.90 0.31
C MET A 255 -13.18 -34.13 -0.55
N GLU A 256 -12.03 -34.78 -0.31
CA GLU A 256 -11.93 -36.21 -0.42
C GLU A 256 -13.22 -36.65 0.25
N GLU A 257 -14.14 -37.07 -0.60
CA GLU A 257 -15.29 -37.85 -0.23
C GLU A 257 -14.77 -38.92 0.75
N GLU A 258 -14.80 -38.65 2.05
CA GLU A 258 -14.93 -39.69 3.06
C GLU A 258 -16.33 -40.28 2.83
N THR A 259 -16.51 -41.00 1.71
CA THR A 259 -17.70 -41.79 1.34
C THR A 259 -17.85 -43.00 2.24
N CYS A 260 -17.40 -42.88 3.47
CA CYS A 260 -17.23 -43.98 4.38
C CYS A 260 -17.54 -43.52 5.80
N SER A 261 -18.83 -43.32 6.07
CA SER A 261 -19.30 -43.29 7.44
C SER A 261 -19.00 -44.64 8.10
N THR A 262 -18.40 -44.60 9.28
CA THR A 262 -18.03 -45.81 10.01
C THR A 262 -19.25 -46.45 10.66
N VAL A 263 -19.12 -47.70 11.13
CA VAL A 263 -20.18 -48.35 11.91
C VAL A 263 -20.47 -47.55 13.19
N ASP A 264 -19.46 -46.96 13.84
CA ASP A 264 -19.66 -46.08 15.01
C ASP A 264 -20.53 -44.85 14.70
N ASP A 265 -20.34 -44.22 13.54
CA ASP A 265 -21.13 -43.07 13.12
C ASP A 265 -22.60 -43.45 12.91
N CYS A 266 -22.81 -44.66 12.39
CA CYS A 266 -24.12 -45.29 12.24
C CYS A 266 -24.81 -45.54 13.59
N LEU A 267 -24.08 -46.10 14.56
CA LEU A 267 -24.58 -46.34 15.91
C LEU A 267 -24.93 -45.05 16.65
N ALA A 268 -24.18 -43.97 16.39
CA ALA A 268 -24.46 -42.66 17.01
C ALA A 268 -25.77 -42.01 16.54
N LEU A 269 -26.31 -42.42 15.38
CA LEU A 269 -27.54 -41.88 14.79
C LEU A 269 -28.78 -42.73 15.04
N GLY A 270 -28.60 -44.00 15.39
CA GLY A 270 -29.65 -45.02 15.34
C GLY A 270 -29.84 -45.81 16.64
N ASP A 271 -30.60 -46.90 16.51
CA ASP A 271 -30.71 -47.92 17.53
C ASP A 271 -29.47 -48.81 17.50
N ASP A 272 -28.86 -49.08 18.66
CA ASP A 272 -27.68 -49.93 18.81
C ASP A 272 -28.05 -51.38 19.22
N GLU A 273 -29.34 -51.67 19.39
CA GLU A 273 -29.82 -53.00 19.81
C GLU A 273 -29.38 -54.11 18.83
N TRP A 274 -29.49 -53.90 17.51
CA TRP A 274 -29.06 -54.87 16.50
C TRP A 274 -27.56 -55.18 16.58
N PHE A 275 -26.73 -54.17 16.87
CA PHE A 275 -25.28 -54.31 16.91
C PHE A 275 -24.86 -55.18 18.09
N PHE A 276 -25.45 -54.94 19.26
CA PHE A 276 -25.19 -55.76 20.43
C PHE A 276 -25.78 -57.17 20.30
N GLU A 277 -26.96 -57.33 19.67
CA GLU A 277 -27.53 -58.65 19.38
C GLU A 277 -26.61 -59.49 18.47
N GLN A 278 -26.01 -58.86 17.44
CA GLN A 278 -25.05 -59.54 16.56
C GLN A 278 -23.77 -59.94 17.30
N LEU A 279 -23.19 -59.06 18.12
CA LEU A 279 -21.99 -59.39 18.89
C LEU A 279 -22.25 -60.45 19.98
N ASP A 280 -23.37 -60.37 20.71
CA ASP A 280 -23.74 -61.38 21.71
C ASP A 280 -24.12 -62.72 21.07
N GLY A 281 -24.58 -62.69 19.82
CA GLY A 281 -24.91 -63.84 18.98
C GLY A 281 -23.71 -64.52 18.31
N ASP A 282 -22.47 -64.10 18.62
CA ASP A 282 -21.24 -64.59 17.96
C ASP A 282 -21.28 -64.34 16.43
N CYS A 283 -21.95 -63.26 16.01
CA CYS A 283 -22.15 -62.85 14.61
C CYS A 283 -22.66 -63.97 13.70
N ASP A 284 -23.58 -64.79 14.21
CA ASP A 284 -24.09 -66.00 13.55
C ASP A 284 -23.00 -67.01 13.13
N GLY A 285 -21.83 -66.96 13.77
CA GLY A 285 -20.65 -67.77 13.48
C GLY A 285 -19.79 -67.26 12.32
N ASP A 286 -19.94 -66.00 11.92
CA ASP A 286 -19.11 -65.34 10.91
C ASP A 286 -17.98 -64.52 11.59
N ASP A 287 -16.77 -65.08 11.60
CA ASP A 287 -15.59 -64.46 12.19
C ASP A 287 -15.20 -63.13 11.50
N GLU A 288 -15.51 -62.97 10.20
CA GLU A 288 -15.17 -61.75 9.44
C GLU A 288 -16.15 -60.62 9.79
N LEU A 289 -17.44 -60.93 9.93
CA LEU A 289 -18.45 -59.98 10.42
C LEU A 289 -18.12 -59.51 11.83
N CYS A 290 -17.78 -60.44 12.74
CA CYS A 290 -17.42 -60.09 14.11
C CYS A 290 -16.19 -59.20 14.18
N ALA A 291 -15.14 -59.47 13.39
CA ALA A 291 -13.99 -58.59 13.31
C ALA A 291 -14.34 -57.20 12.74
N ALA A 292 -15.22 -57.14 11.74
CA ALA A 292 -15.67 -55.90 11.13
C ALA A 292 -16.50 -55.04 12.11
N LEU A 293 -17.41 -55.66 12.88
CA LEU A 293 -18.22 -54.99 13.90
C LEU A 293 -17.41 -54.60 15.15
N GLU A 294 -16.44 -55.41 15.58
CA GLU A 294 -15.52 -55.05 16.67
C GLU A 294 -14.59 -53.88 16.30
N ALA A 295 -14.30 -53.71 15.00
CA ALA A 295 -13.53 -52.59 14.45
C ALA A 295 -14.43 -51.41 14.03
N SER A 296 -15.57 -51.23 14.71
CA SER A 296 -16.66 -50.32 14.32
C SER A 296 -16.23 -48.88 14.01
N GLY A 297 -15.24 -48.33 14.72
CA GLY A 297 -14.73 -46.97 14.49
C GLY A 297 -13.83 -46.81 13.26
N THR A 298 -13.53 -47.89 12.54
CA THR A 298 -12.69 -47.87 11.33
C THR A 298 -13.31 -48.62 10.14
N THR A 299 -14.30 -49.48 10.39
CA THR A 299 -14.98 -50.25 9.35
C THR A 299 -16.00 -49.39 8.62
N CYS A 300 -15.98 -49.45 7.29
CA CYS A 300 -16.90 -48.70 6.46
C CYS A 300 -18.32 -49.27 6.51
N TRP A 301 -19.34 -48.44 6.64
CA TRP A 301 -20.72 -48.93 6.55
C TRP A 301 -21.04 -49.57 5.19
N ALA A 302 -20.46 -49.05 4.11
CA ALA A 302 -20.61 -49.62 2.77
C ALA A 302 -20.09 -51.07 2.68
N GLU A 303 -19.00 -51.38 3.41
CA GLU A 303 -18.46 -52.74 3.51
C GLU A 303 -19.46 -53.67 4.23
N ILE A 304 -20.08 -53.20 5.31
CA ILE A 304 -21.15 -53.95 6.00
C ILE A 304 -22.36 -54.16 5.09
N ALA A 305 -22.77 -53.14 4.34
CA ALA A 305 -23.92 -53.19 3.45
C ALA A 305 -23.72 -54.12 2.24
N ASP A 306 -22.51 -54.15 1.68
CA ASP A 306 -22.17 -54.98 0.53
C ASP A 306 -22.00 -56.45 0.91
N ASP A 307 -21.28 -56.73 2.00
CA ASP A 307 -20.90 -58.09 2.38
C ASP A 307 -21.95 -58.77 3.31
N TRP A 308 -22.65 -57.99 4.16
CA TRP A 308 -23.66 -58.50 5.10
C TRP A 308 -24.99 -57.72 5.04
N PRO A 309 -25.72 -57.79 3.90
CA PRO A 309 -26.94 -57.01 3.68
C PRO A 309 -28.06 -57.33 4.67
N SER A 310 -28.07 -58.51 5.31
CA SER A 310 -29.04 -58.85 6.36
C SER A 310 -28.81 -58.00 7.62
N VAL A 311 -27.56 -57.81 8.03
CA VAL A 311 -27.18 -56.96 9.17
C VAL A 311 -27.45 -55.49 8.83
N ALA A 312 -27.09 -55.06 7.62
CA ALA A 312 -27.37 -53.70 7.18
C ALA A 312 -28.88 -53.41 7.07
N SER A 313 -29.71 -54.43 6.81
CA SER A 313 -31.18 -54.31 6.78
C SER A 313 -31.84 -54.10 8.15
N GLU A 314 -31.09 -54.31 9.24
CA GLU A 314 -31.56 -54.05 10.61
C GLU A 314 -31.22 -52.62 11.05
N ALA A 315 -30.11 -52.05 10.57
CA ALA A 315 -29.66 -50.68 10.86
C ALA A 315 -30.33 -49.57 10.00
N THR A 316 -31.13 -49.96 9.00
CA THR A 316 -31.36 -49.23 7.73
C THR A 316 -32.04 -47.87 7.86
N ALA A 317 -32.76 -47.58 8.95
CA ALA A 317 -33.47 -46.29 9.06
C ALA A 317 -32.57 -45.11 9.47
N ALA A 318 -31.43 -45.36 10.12
CA ALA A 318 -30.56 -44.30 10.64
C ALA A 318 -29.32 -44.06 9.75
N CYS A 319 -28.78 -45.13 9.16
CA CYS A 319 -27.53 -45.10 8.39
C CYS A 319 -27.67 -44.61 6.94
N GLU A 320 -28.83 -44.79 6.30
CA GLU A 320 -29.06 -44.33 4.90
C GLU A 320 -29.03 -42.80 4.73
N THR A 321 -28.95 -42.05 5.82
CA THR A 321 -28.91 -40.58 5.80
C THR A 321 -27.49 -39.99 5.87
N LEU A 322 -26.48 -40.84 6.06
CA LEU A 322 -25.08 -40.45 6.02
C LEU A 322 -24.64 -40.30 4.54
N PRO A 323 -23.92 -39.22 4.20
CA PRO A 323 -23.62 -38.83 2.81
C PRO A 323 -22.68 -39.78 2.07
#